data_AF-A0A932DS37-F1
#
_entry.id   AF-A0A932DS37-F1
#
_cell.length_a   1.000
_cell.length_b   1.000
_cell.length_c   1.000
_cell.angle_alpha   90.00
_cell.angle_beta   90.00
_cell.angle_gamma   90.00
#
_symmetry.space_group_name_H-M   'P 1'
#
loop_
_entity.id
_entity.type
_entity.pdbx_description
1 polymer ?
#
loop_
_entity_poly.entity_id
_entity_poly.type
_entity_poly.pdbx_seq_one_letter_code
_entity_poly.pdbx_strand_id
1 'polypeptide(L)' 'MSFGRKYLSIKQAAAVVGVTTLTLRNWDKGGKLRPYRNPINNYRYYRVDQIETFLRQMEGSREHYQKLKLTDIS' A
#
# COMPACT_ATOMS: atom_id res chain seq x y z
N MET A 1 -5.33 -0.06 -15.10
CA MET A 1 -5.04 1.39 -14.95
C MET A 1 -3.55 1.58 -15.09
N SER A 2 -3.07 2.32 -16.10
CA SER A 2 -1.65 2.64 -16.23
C SER A 2 -1.41 4.07 -15.73
N PHE A 3 -0.78 4.20 -14.57
CA PHE A 3 -0.37 5.50 -14.04
C PHE A 3 0.91 5.92 -14.77
N GLY A 4 0.85 6.93 -15.64
CA GLY A 4 2.03 7.44 -16.37
C GLY A 4 3.14 8.05 -15.49
N ARG A 5 2.98 8.08 -14.16
CA ARG A 5 3.98 8.57 -13.20
C ARG A 5 4.68 7.39 -12.54
N LYS A 6 6.02 7.43 -12.45
CA LYS A 6 6.81 6.39 -11.76
C LYS A 6 6.70 6.43 -10.24
N TYR A 7 6.40 7.61 -9.67
CA TYR A 7 6.36 7.84 -8.23
C TYR A 7 5.10 8.58 -7.80
N LEU A 8 4.63 8.26 -6.61
CA LEU A 8 3.49 8.86 -5.93
C LEU A 8 3.95 9.50 -4.63
N SER A 9 3.41 10.68 -4.34
CA SER A 9 3.47 11.25 -3.00
C SER A 9 2.66 10.41 -2.01
N ILE A 10 2.86 10.62 -0.71
CA ILE A 10 2.08 9.93 0.32
C ILE A 10 0.57 10.16 0.21
N LYS A 11 0.14 11.35 -0.24
CA LYS A 11 -1.28 11.68 -0.46
C LYS A 11 -1.85 10.88 -1.63
N GLN A 12 -1.11 10.81 -2.73
CA GLN A 12 -1.52 10.07 -3.92
C GLN A 12 -1.55 8.56 -3.66
N ALA A 13 -0.52 8.01 -3.02
CA ALA A 13 -0.48 6.60 -2.66
C ALA A 13 -1.64 6.22 -1.71
N ALA A 14 -1.95 7.07 -0.72
CA ALA A 14 -3.09 6.85 0.18
C ALA A 14 -4.43 6.84 -0.59
N ALA A 15 -4.61 7.75 -1.55
CA ALA A 15 -5.80 7.79 -2.39
C ALA A 15 -5.92 6.54 -3.29
N VAL A 16 -4.82 6.10 -3.89
CA VAL A 16 -4.79 4.88 -4.73
C VAL A 16 -5.13 3.64 -3.91
N VAL A 17 -4.63 3.56 -2.68
CA VAL A 17 -4.85 2.41 -1.79
C VAL A 17 -6.21 2.46 -1.09
N GLY A 18 -6.90 3.61 -1.10
CA GLY A 18 -8.18 3.78 -0.44
C GLY A 18 -8.09 3.89 1.09
N VAL A 19 -6.99 4.45 1.61
CA VAL A 19 -6.76 4.62 3.05
C VAL A 19 -6.41 6.07 3.39
N THR A 20 -6.46 6.41 4.69
CA THR A 20 -5.99 7.72 5.13
C THR A 20 -4.47 7.86 4.98
N THR A 21 -3.98 9.09 4.84
CA THR A 21 -2.53 9.35 4.85
C THR A 21 -1.86 8.91 6.14
N LEU A 22 -2.56 8.97 7.28
CA LEU A 22 -2.07 8.49 8.57
C LEU A 22 -1.88 6.96 8.56
N THR A 23 -2.84 6.22 8.01
CA THR A 23 -2.74 4.77 7.85
C THR A 23 -1.51 4.41 7.01
N LEU A 24 -1.31 5.08 5.88
CA LEU A 24 -0.14 4.84 5.03
C LEU A 24 1.19 5.18 5.73
N ARG A 25 1.23 6.24 6.56
CA ARG A 25 2.39 6.59 7.40
C ARG A 25 2.70 5.49 8.42
N ASN A 26 1.67 4.92 9.04
CA ASN A 26 1.85 3.85 10.01
C ASN A 26 2.37 2.57 9.34
N TRP A 27 1.95 2.29 8.12
CA TRP A 27 2.47 1.16 7.33
C TRP A 27 3.91 1.36 6.88
N ASP A 28 4.31 2.58 6.50
CA ASP A 28 5.72 2.93 6.30
C ASP A 28 6.55 2.69 7.57
N LYS A 29 6.12 3.26 8.70
CA LYS A 29 6.80 3.08 9.99
C LYS A 29 6.91 1.61 10.41
N GLY A 30 5.89 0.82 10.13
CA GLY A 30 5.84 -0.61 10.40
C GLY A 30 6.52 -1.50 9.34
N GLY A 31 7.18 -0.91 8.33
CA GLY A 31 7.94 -1.64 7.31
C GLY A 31 7.09 -2.35 6.24
N LYS A 32 5.76 -2.18 6.25
CA LYS A 32 4.84 -2.75 5.24
C LYS A 32 4.98 -2.08 3.88
N LEU A 33 5.36 -0.80 3.87
CA LEU A 33 5.72 -0.06 2.66
C LEU A 33 7.10 0.57 2.86
N ARG A 34 7.94 0.52 1.84
CA ARG A 34 9.27 1.15 1.86
C ARG A 34 9.23 2.43 1.01
N PRO A 35 9.15 3.63 1.60
CA PRO A 35 9.21 4.86 0.82
C PRO A 35 10.65 5.19 0.41
N TYR A 36 10.77 5.78 -0.77
CA TYR A 36 11.95 6.56 -1.13
C TYR A 36 11.87 7.91 -0.42
N ARG A 37 12.97 8.31 0.22
CA ARG A 37 13.06 9.57 0.94
C ARG A 37 13.91 10.54 0.13
N ASN A 38 13.37 11.72 -0.10
CA ASN A 38 14.14 12.80 -0.72
C ASN A 38 15.27 13.22 0.23
N PRO A 39 16.54 13.27 -0.22
CA PRO A 39 17.68 13.61 0.65
C PRO A 39 17.62 15.04 1.20
N ILE A 40 16.90 15.95 0.55
CA ILE A 40 16.86 17.38 0.90
C ILE A 40 15.85 17.64 2.02
N ASN A 41 14.65 17.04 1.95
CA ASN A 41 13.54 17.35 2.87
C ASN A 41 12.90 16.11 3.51
N ASN A 42 13.47 14.93 3.30
CA ASN A 42 12.98 13.65 3.82
C ASN A 42 11.52 13.34 3.41
N TYR A 43 11.02 13.97 2.34
CA TYR A 43 9.67 13.71 1.84
C TYR A 43 9.60 12.31 1.22
N ARG A 44 8.43 11.66 1.41
CA ARG A 44 8.20 10.28 1.02
C ARG A 44 7.58 10.18 -0.36
N TYR A 45 8.21 9.35 -1.18
CA TYR A 45 7.71 8.95 -2.48
C TYR A 45 7.61 7.42 -2.55
N TYR A 46 6.60 6.93 -3.24
CA TYR A 46 6.32 5.51 -3.40
C TYR A 46 6.34 5.18 -4.88
N ARG A 47 7.04 4.11 -5.28
CA ARG A 47 6.97 3.66 -6.67
C ARG A 47 5.60 3.07 -6.95
N VAL A 48 5.08 3.31 -8.15
CA VAL A 48 3.75 2.82 -8.53
C VAL A 48 3.68 1.29 -8.49
N ASP A 49 4.69 0.60 -9.04
CA ASP A 49 4.74 -0.87 -9.06
C ASP A 49 4.78 -1.49 -7.65
N GLN A 50 5.43 -0.82 -6.69
CA GLN A 50 5.42 -1.22 -5.29
C GLN A 50 4.01 -1.11 -4.70
N ILE A 51 3.29 -0.02 -4.99
CA ILE A 51 1.90 0.15 -4.53
C ILE A 51 0.98 -0.89 -5.17
N GLU A 52 1.14 -1.15 -6.46
CA GLU A 52 0.36 -2.20 -7.16
C GLU A 52 0.63 -3.60 -6.59
N THR A 53 1.91 -3.93 -6.36
CA THR A 53 2.29 -5.22 -5.75
C THR A 53 1.69 -5.36 -4.36
N PHE A 54 1.76 -4.29 -3.56
CA PHE A 54 1.19 -4.26 -2.22
C PHE A 54 -0.34 -4.47 -2.23
N LEU A 55 -1.05 -3.85 -3.17
CA LEU A 55 -2.50 -4.05 -3.32
C LEU A 55 -2.86 -5.49 -3.67
N ARG A 56 -2.14 -6.12 -4.61
CA ARG A 56 -2.35 -7.54 -4.95
C ARG A 56 -2.12 -8.47 -3.75
N GLN A 57 -1.11 -8.18 -2.93
CA GLN A 57 -0.83 -8.95 -1.71
C GLN A 57 -1.95 -8.78 -0.67
N MET A 58 -2.53 -7.59 -0.55
CA MET A 58 -3.67 -7.35 0.36
C MET A 58 -4.92 -8.08 -0.10
N GLU A 59 -5.22 -8.07 -1.40
CA GLU A 59 -6.36 -8.79 -1.98
C GLU A 59 -6.25 -10.30 -1.75
N GLY A 60 -5.09 -10.90 -2.07
CA GLY A 60 -4.86 -12.33 -1.83
C GLY A 60 -4.95 -12.71 -0.35
N SER A 61 -4.46 -11.84 0.54
CA SER A 61 -4.59 -12.04 2.00
C SER A 61 -6.06 -12.02 2.44
N ARG A 62 -6.84 -11.05 1.94
CA ARG A 62 -8.27 -10.92 2.26
C ARG A 62 -9.06 -12.16 1.81
N GLU A 63 -8.82 -12.65 0.59
CA GLU A 63 -9.46 -13.87 0.10
C GLU A 63 -9.14 -15.08 0.97
N HIS A 64 -7.88 -15.24 1.38
CA HIS A 64 -7.46 -16.32 2.26
C HIS A 64 -8.19 -16.27 3.61
N TYR A 65 -8.29 -15.11 4.25
CA TYR A 65 -9.03 -14.95 5.51
C TYR A 65 -10.53 -15.24 5.38
N GLN A 66 -11.15 -14.89 4.24
CA GLN A 66 -12.57 -15.21 4.03
C GLN A 66 -12.79 -16.71 3.81
N LYS A 67 -11.89 -17.39 3.08
CA LYS A 67 -11.95 -18.84 2.91
C LYS A 67 -11.83 -19.59 4.24
N LEU A 68 -10.86 -19.19 5.09
CA LEU A 68 -10.72 -19.76 6.43
C LEU A 68 -12.01 -19.64 7.25
N LYS A 69 -12.59 -18.42 7.33
CA LYS A 69 -13.84 -18.19 8.06
C LYS A 69 -15.03 -19.01 7.55
N LEU A 70 -15.08 -19.31 6.24
CA LEU A 70 -16.16 -20.11 5.65
C LEU A 70 -16.00 -21.60 5.96
N THR A 71 -14.76 -22.10 6.02
CA THR A 71 -14.47 -23.49 6.40
C THR A 71 -14.65 -23.79 7.88
N ASP A 72 -14.54 -22.80 8.76
CA ASP A 72 -14.74 -22.96 10.21
C ASP A 72 -16.23 -22.98 10.65
N ILE A 73 -17.17 -22.73 9.73
CA ILE A 73 -18.62 -22.64 10.00
C ILE A 73 -19.41 -23.85 9.45
N SER A 74 -18.74 -24.81 8.80
CA SER A 74 -19.33 -26.08 8.32
C SER A 74 -18.90 -27.25 9.19
#